data_AF-A0A2E8SYL3-F1
#
_entry.id   AF-A0A2E8SYL3-F1
#
_cell.length_a   1.000
_cell.length_b   1.000
_cell.length_c   1.000
_cell.angle_alpha   90.00
_cell.angle_beta   90.00
_cell.angle_gamma   90.00
#
_symmetry.space_group_name_H-M   'P 1'
#
loop_
_entity.id
_entity.type
_entity.pdbx_description
1 polymer ?
#
loop_
_entity_poly.entity_id
_entity_poly.type
_entity_poly.pdbx_seq_one_letter_code
_entity_poly.pdbx_strand_id
1 'polypeptide(L)'
;MLFDLESDPDEYHDRGDDPAFSPTLDRLYGYLHEWGLRMSQRVTMSEADIDRKKGEPQREGILVGVNREDDLGENFTRHYTGPARQIHFERKEDRRMLGGLSSADESE
;
A
#
# COMPACT_ATOMS: atom_id res chain seq x y z
N MET A 1 19.68 -13.61 -31.16
CA MET A 1 19.13 -14.79 -31.83
C MET A 1 17.61 -14.70 -31.85
N LEU A 2 17.00 -14.98 -33.00
CA LEU A 2 15.56 -15.11 -33.20
C LEU A 2 15.31 -16.17 -34.28
N PHE A 3 14.46 -17.15 -34.00
CA PHE A 3 14.08 -18.20 -34.95
C PHE A 3 12.57 -18.17 -35.20
N ASP A 4 12.18 -18.34 -36.46
CA ASP A 4 10.78 -18.47 -36.84
C ASP A 4 10.39 -19.94 -36.87
N LEU A 5 9.73 -20.41 -35.80
CA LEU A 5 9.38 -21.81 -35.63
C LEU A 5 8.34 -22.33 -36.63
N GLU A 6 7.62 -21.46 -37.35
CA GLU A 6 6.66 -21.89 -38.36
C GLU A 6 7.37 -22.28 -39.67
N SER A 7 8.32 -21.46 -40.12
CA SER A 7 9.04 -21.68 -41.38
C SER A 7 10.40 -22.38 -41.21
N ASP A 8 10.99 -22.33 -40.01
CA ASP A 8 12.30 -22.88 -39.64
C ASP A 8 12.20 -23.67 -38.31
N PRO A 9 11.47 -24.80 -38.28
CA PRO A 9 11.21 -25.57 -37.05
C PRO A 9 12.48 -26.19 -36.43
N ASP A 10 13.53 -26.36 -37.22
CA ASP A 10 14.83 -26.89 -36.77
C ASP A 10 15.83 -25.78 -36.36
N GLU A 11 15.39 -24.51 -36.36
CA GLU A 11 16.15 -23.34 -35.88
C GLU A 11 17.51 -23.14 -36.58
N TYR A 12 17.61 -23.42 -37.88
CA TYR A 12 18.85 -23.29 -38.62
C TYR A 12 19.18 -21.84 -39.02
N HIS A 13 18.20 -20.95 -39.04
CA HIS A 13 18.33 -19.59 -39.59
C HIS A 13 18.07 -18.52 -38.54
N ASP A 14 19.15 -17.96 -37.96
CA ASP A 14 19.04 -16.85 -37.03
C ASP A 14 18.64 -15.53 -37.75
N ARG A 15 17.54 -14.93 -37.28
CA ARG A 15 16.97 -13.65 -37.74
C ARG A 15 17.21 -12.50 -36.74
N GLY A 16 18.03 -12.71 -35.71
CA GLY A 16 18.24 -11.75 -34.63
C GLY A 16 18.78 -10.38 -35.08
N ASP A 17 19.56 -10.35 -36.16
CA ASP A 17 20.14 -9.12 -36.71
C ASP A 17 19.39 -8.60 -37.95
N ASP A 18 18.29 -9.24 -38.34
CA ASP A 18 17.49 -8.85 -39.51
C ASP A 18 16.51 -7.71 -39.13
N PRO A 19 16.66 -6.50 -39.71
CA PRO A 19 15.80 -5.36 -39.38
C PRO A 19 14.32 -5.59 -39.68
N ALA A 20 13.98 -6.52 -40.59
CA ALA A 20 12.58 -6.87 -40.87
C ALA A 20 11.89 -7.51 -39.66
N PHE A 21 12.66 -8.14 -38.76
CA PHE A 21 12.16 -8.85 -37.59
C PHE A 21 12.27 -8.04 -36.29
N SER A 22 12.78 -6.80 -36.33
CA SER A 22 12.87 -5.93 -35.14
C SER A 22 11.54 -5.79 -34.38
N PRO A 23 10.37 -5.60 -35.03
CA PRO A 23 9.10 -5.53 -34.30
C PRO A 23 8.76 -6.82 -33.52
N THR A 24 9.16 -7.98 -34.05
CA THR A 24 8.95 -9.27 -33.37
C THR A 24 9.90 -9.41 -32.18
N LEU A 25 11.17 -9.04 -32.36
CA LEU A 25 12.15 -8.99 -31.26
C LEU A 25 11.67 -8.09 -30.13
N ASP A 26 11.22 -6.87 -30.44
CA ASP A 26 10.73 -5.91 -29.45
C ASP A 26 9.56 -6.49 -28.66
N ARG A 27 8.61 -7.15 -29.34
CA ARG A 27 7.48 -7.83 -28.67
C ARG A 27 7.94 -8.95 -27.75
N LEU A 28 8.86 -9.81 -28.18
CA LEU A 28 9.37 -10.92 -27.37
C LEU A 28 10.18 -10.44 -26.18
N TYR A 29 11.00 -9.39 -26.35
CA TYR A 29 11.66 -8.71 -25.24
C TYR A 29 10.66 -8.07 -24.28
N GLY A 30 9.53 -7.57 -24.78
CA GLY A 30 8.40 -7.14 -23.95
C GLY A 30 7.88 -8.24 -23.03
N TYR A 31 7.64 -9.45 -23.54
CA TYR A 31 7.25 -10.59 -22.71
C TYR A 31 8.34 -11.02 -21.74
N LEU A 32 9.61 -11.01 -22.16
CA LEU A 32 10.73 -11.30 -21.28
C LEU A 32 10.82 -10.27 -20.14
N HIS A 33 10.57 -9.01 -20.44
CA HIS A 33 10.55 -7.93 -19.46
C HIS A 33 9.41 -8.11 -18.46
N GLU A 34 8.18 -8.37 -18.93
CA GLU A 34 7.03 -8.67 -18.07
C GLU A 34 7.32 -9.86 -17.15
N TRP A 35 7.85 -10.96 -17.70
CA TRP A 35 8.28 -12.12 -16.92
C TRP A 35 9.36 -11.75 -15.90
N GLY A 36 10.34 -10.92 -16.28
CA GLY A 36 11.42 -10.47 -15.42
C GLY A 36 10.97 -9.60 -14.25
N LEU A 37 9.90 -8.83 -14.42
CA LEU A 37 9.31 -7.98 -13.38
C LEU A 37 8.41 -8.73 -12.38
N ARG A 38 8.08 -10.01 -12.63
CA ARG A 38 7.20 -10.77 -11.76
C ARG A 38 7.81 -10.95 -10.36
N MET A 39 6.97 -10.94 -9.33
CA MET A 39 7.37 -11.12 -7.93
C MET A 39 7.63 -12.59 -7.56
N SER A 40 8.64 -13.21 -8.17
CA SER A 40 8.92 -14.66 -8.02
C SER A 40 9.42 -15.07 -6.62
N GLN A 41 9.94 -14.12 -5.83
CA GLN A 41 10.54 -14.40 -4.52
C GLN A 41 9.60 -14.21 -3.32
N ARG A 42 8.35 -13.80 -3.55
CA ARG A 42 7.35 -13.65 -2.48
C ARG A 42 6.68 -14.99 -2.19
N VAL A 43 7.37 -15.84 -1.44
CA VAL A 43 6.99 -17.26 -1.24
C VAL A 43 6.38 -17.57 0.13
N THR A 44 6.39 -16.63 1.06
CA THR A 44 5.95 -16.84 2.45
C THR A 44 4.47 -16.53 2.68
N MET A 45 3.79 -15.98 1.68
CA MET A 45 2.38 -15.58 1.74
C MET A 45 1.69 -15.81 0.40
N SER A 46 0.47 -16.32 0.43
CA SER A 46 -0.36 -16.43 -0.77
C SER A 46 -0.94 -15.06 -1.17
N GLU A 47 -1.38 -14.94 -2.43
CA GLU A 47 -2.09 -13.73 -2.90
C GLU A 47 -3.36 -13.47 -2.09
N ALA A 48 -4.12 -14.53 -1.77
CA ALA A 48 -5.32 -14.45 -0.94
C ALA A 48 -5.01 -13.94 0.48
N ASP A 49 -3.85 -14.29 1.05
CA ASP A 49 -3.44 -13.76 2.36
C ASP A 49 -3.14 -12.27 2.28
N ILE A 50 -2.42 -11.84 1.24
CA ILE A 50 -2.09 -10.42 1.00
C ILE A 50 -3.35 -9.59 0.84
N ASP A 51 -4.33 -10.09 0.08
CA ASP A 51 -5.60 -9.39 -0.10
C ASP A 51 -6.38 -9.25 1.20
N ARG A 52 -6.38 -10.28 2.06
CA ARG A 52 -7.03 -10.20 3.38
C ARG A 52 -6.37 -9.18 4.31
N LYS A 53 -5.06 -8.96 4.17
CA LYS A 53 -4.31 -7.97 4.98
C LYS A 53 -4.60 -6.52 4.61
N LYS A 54 -5.18 -6.24 3.43
CA LYS A 54 -5.57 -4.88 3.06
C LYS A 54 -6.55 -4.31 4.09
N GLY A 55 -6.24 -3.13 4.62
CA GLY A 55 -7.03 -2.47 5.66
C GLY A 55 -6.99 -3.14 7.04
N GLU A 56 -6.18 -4.19 7.25
CA GLU A 56 -5.89 -4.73 8.60
C GLU A 56 -5.30 -3.64 9.52
N PRO A 57 -4.28 -2.85 9.11
CA PRO A 57 -3.69 -1.84 10.00
C PRO A 57 -4.70 -0.81 10.54
N GLN A 58 -5.64 -0.36 9.72
CA GLN A 58 -6.65 0.62 10.12
C GLN A 58 -7.61 0.04 11.16
N ARG A 59 -7.99 -1.23 11.02
CA ARG A 59 -8.83 -1.95 11.99
C ARG A 59 -8.11 -2.18 13.32
N GLU A 60 -6.79 -2.29 13.28
CA GLU A 60 -5.92 -2.38 14.45
C GLU A 60 -5.46 -1.02 15.00
N GLY A 61 -6.04 0.09 14.53
CA GLY A 61 -5.81 1.43 15.09
C GLY A 61 -4.68 2.25 14.47
N ILE A 62 -4.10 1.81 13.36
CA ILE A 62 -3.13 2.60 12.60
C ILE A 62 -3.91 3.56 11.69
N LEU A 63 -4.11 4.79 12.18
CA LEU A 63 -4.82 5.86 11.48
C LEU A 63 -3.82 6.87 10.88
N VAL A 64 -3.78 6.98 9.55
CA VAL A 64 -2.85 7.87 8.83
C VAL A 64 -3.64 8.94 8.09
N GLY A 65 -3.23 10.21 8.24
CA GLY A 65 -3.84 11.35 7.54
C GLY A 65 -5.21 11.78 8.08
N VAL A 66 -5.58 11.34 9.29
CA VAL A 66 -6.81 11.74 9.97
C VAL A 66 -6.55 13.03 10.75
N ASN A 67 -7.38 14.05 10.55
CA ASN A 67 -7.26 15.34 11.24
C ASN A 67 -8.31 15.46 12.34
N ARG A 68 -9.54 15.05 12.04
CA ARG A 68 -10.67 15.10 12.96
C ARG A 68 -11.28 13.73 13.20
N GLU A 69 -12.00 13.61 14.31
CA GLU A 69 -12.66 12.38 14.72
C GLU A 69 -13.77 11.94 13.76
N ASP A 70 -14.40 12.88 13.06
CA ASP A 70 -15.49 12.66 12.10
C ASP A 70 -15.00 12.33 10.68
N ASP A 71 -13.69 12.42 10.42
CA ASP A 71 -13.09 12.03 9.14
C ASP A 71 -13.20 10.51 8.89
N LEU A 72 -13.41 9.71 9.95
CA LEU A 72 -13.58 8.27 9.91
C LEU A 72 -14.83 7.82 10.68
N GLY A 73 -15.33 6.63 10.35
CA GLY A 73 -16.42 6.03 11.11
C GLY A 73 -16.01 5.69 12.55
N GLU A 74 -16.96 5.77 13.47
CA GLU A 74 -16.78 5.54 14.92
C GLU A 74 -16.08 4.21 15.24
N ASN A 75 -16.27 3.18 14.43
CA ASN A 75 -15.60 1.89 14.59
C ASN A 75 -14.06 1.99 14.62
N PHE A 76 -13.49 3.00 13.96
CA PHE A 76 -12.05 3.26 13.93
C PHE A 76 -11.61 4.27 14.99
N THR A 77 -12.48 5.22 15.34
CA THR A 77 -12.11 6.37 16.19
C THR A 77 -12.50 6.19 17.66
N ARG A 78 -13.39 5.24 17.99
CA ARG A 78 -13.91 5.00 19.35
C ARG A 78 -12.86 4.86 20.46
N HIS A 79 -11.66 4.39 20.12
CA HIS A 79 -10.57 4.21 21.09
C HIS A 79 -9.72 5.48 21.29
N TYR A 80 -9.93 6.50 20.46
CA TYR A 80 -9.19 7.76 20.44
C TYR A 80 -10.06 8.98 20.78
N THR A 81 -11.38 8.85 20.68
CA THR A 81 -12.35 9.91 20.97
C THR A 81 -12.72 9.96 22.45
N GLY A 82 -13.01 11.16 22.95
CA GLY A 82 -13.41 11.40 24.34
C GLY A 82 -12.34 12.12 25.17
N PRO A 83 -12.64 12.42 26.44
CA PRO A 83 -11.74 13.18 27.30
C PRO A 83 -10.47 12.39 27.59
N ALA A 84 -9.33 13.08 27.58
CA ALA A 84 -8.05 12.48 27.96
C ALA A 84 -8.06 12.12 29.46
N ARG A 85 -7.57 10.93 29.80
CA ARG A 85 -7.48 10.48 31.21
C ARG A 85 -6.62 11.40 32.08
N GLN A 86 -5.59 12.01 31.49
CA GLN A 86 -4.66 12.87 32.18
C GLN A 86 -4.25 14.03 31.28
N ILE A 87 -4.26 15.24 31.84
CA ILE A 87 -4.00 16.48 31.12
C ILE A 87 -2.73 17.10 31.70
N HIS A 88 -1.70 17.22 30.86
CA HIS A 88 -0.37 17.70 31.26
C HIS A 88 -0.08 19.15 30.84
N PHE A 89 -1.07 19.89 30.31
CA PHE A 89 -0.86 21.29 29.96
C PHE A 89 -0.50 22.11 31.20
N GLU A 90 0.49 22.99 31.09
CA GLU A 90 0.90 23.85 32.21
C GLU A 90 -0.07 25.04 32.36
N ARG A 91 -0.54 25.59 31.24
CA ARG A 91 -1.47 26.72 31.22
C ARG A 91 -2.90 26.24 31.44
N LYS A 92 -3.61 26.89 32.36
CA LYS A 92 -5.02 26.60 32.66
C LYS A 92 -5.94 26.81 31.46
N GLU A 93 -5.64 27.79 30.62
CA GLU A 93 -6.40 28.07 29.40
C GLU A 93 -6.35 26.89 28.41
N ASP A 94 -5.17 26.29 28.21
CA ASP A 94 -4.98 25.14 27.32
C ASP A 94 -5.67 23.88 27.87
N ARG A 95 -5.68 23.71 29.21
CA ARG A 95 -6.46 22.65 29.88
C ARG A 95 -7.95 22.72 29.54
N ARG A 96 -8.51 23.93 29.48
CA ARG A 96 -9.92 24.15 29.14
C ARG A 96 -10.18 24.01 27.64
N MET A 97 -9.33 24.59 26.81
CA MET A 97 -9.54 24.65 25.35
C MET A 97 -9.26 23.32 24.65
N LEU A 98 -8.17 22.64 25.03
CA LEU A 98 -7.67 21.43 24.34
C LEU A 98 -7.79 20.17 25.21
N GLY A 99 -7.76 20.32 26.53
CA GLY A 99 -7.85 19.20 27.47
C GLY A 99 -9.28 18.73 27.76
N GLY A 100 -10.30 19.51 27.42
CA GLY A 100 -11.70 19.15 27.66
C GLY A 100 -12.15 19.24 29.13
N LEU A 101 -11.38 19.92 30.00
CA LEU A 101 -11.78 20.17 31.39
C LEU A 101 -12.93 21.17 31.46
N SER A 102 -13.99 20.81 32.20
CA SER A 102 -15.11 21.70 32.50
C SER A 102 -14.72 22.70 33.60
N SER A 103 -15.32 23.89 33.59
CA SER A 103 -15.12 24.91 34.63
C SER A 103 -15.54 24.46 36.04
N ALA A 104 -16.26 23.34 36.16
CA ALA A 104 -16.67 22.76 37.44
C ALA A 104 -15.55 21.94 38.12
N ASP A 105 -14.62 21.36 37.35
CA ASP A 105 -13.54 20.49 37.84
C ASP A 105 -12.34 21.26 38.42
N GLU A 106 -12.40 22.60 38.44
CA GLU A 106 -11.35 23.47 39.03
C GLU A 106 -11.57 23.76 40.53
N SER A 107 -12.63 23.20 41.13
CA SER A 107 -13.04 23.46 42.53
C SER A 107 -12.51 22.42 43.52
N GLU A 108 -11.21 22.11 43.49
CA GLU A 108 -10.55 21.30 44.52
C GLU A 108 -9.08 21.74 44.73
#